data_AF-K6TY00-F1
#
_entry.id   AF-K6TY00-F1
#
_cell.length_a   1.000
_cell.length_b   1.000
_cell.length_c   1.000
_cell.angle_alpha   90.00
_cell.angle_beta   90.00
_cell.angle_gamma   90.00
#
_symmetry.space_group_name_H-M   'P 1'
#
loop_
_entity.id
_entity.type
_entity.pdbx_description
1 polymer ?
#
loop_
_entity_poly.entity_id
_entity_poly.type
_entity_poly.pdbx_seq_one_letter_code
_entity_poly.pdbx_strand_id
1 'polypeptide(L)'
;MMNISGEKITKFKEDDVLMNKIFHVFNVQDNSGNTKLTENILSLIHKEKSIKSDESLILKSKNGKEIPISYNIYTIKDSEDKAYGIVFTFKDITEKIAQEKELNHITYHDGLTGVYNRNFFNMEIKSIDIADNLPISIIMGDVNGLKLTNDAFGHLMGDKLLISAANIMKTVCRNKDIIVRWGGDEFIILLPRTKSEDVKKVVKEIKNECKKYDKEIINISISLGYDTKYNKDDDILKSISYAEEMMYKVKMLESKSVKSRTLKIIVNTLYEKSRLADIHSRNISKVCEQVGKSMEMSEDKISELKILGDIHDIGKIGISECILNKEGKLNDEEWAEMKKHPQIGYHIISSSNDLSFLSEAVLSHHEGITAQDILKGLKVMKFHLWLES
;
A
#
# COMPACT_ATOMS: atom_id res chain seq x y z
N MET A 1 -41.65 10.98 -39.81
CA MET A 1 -42.34 10.07 -38.88
C MET A 1 -41.42 9.83 -37.69
N MET A 2 -41.97 9.82 -36.49
CA MET A 2 -41.21 9.60 -35.25
C MET A 2 -42.01 8.66 -34.36
N ASN A 3 -41.38 7.59 -33.86
CA ASN A 3 -42.05 6.66 -32.97
C ASN A 3 -42.13 7.21 -31.53
N ILE A 4 -42.95 6.56 -30.69
CA ILE A 4 -43.17 6.92 -29.28
C ILE A 4 -41.86 7.02 -28.48
N SER A 5 -40.88 6.15 -28.75
CA SER A 5 -39.57 6.21 -28.09
C SER A 5 -38.80 7.48 -28.46
N GLY A 6 -38.83 7.86 -29.73
CA GLY A 6 -38.24 9.10 -30.23
C GLY A 6 -38.90 10.33 -29.60
N GLU A 7 -40.22 10.33 -29.44
CA GLU A 7 -40.94 11.40 -28.72
C GLU A 7 -40.49 11.52 -27.26
N LYS A 8 -40.37 10.38 -26.56
CA LYS A 8 -39.97 10.36 -25.15
C LYS A 8 -38.57 10.92 -24.93
N ILE A 9 -37.63 10.64 -25.83
CA ILE A 9 -36.24 11.07 -25.73
C ILE A 9 -36.10 12.55 -26.17
N THR A 10 -36.65 12.92 -27.33
CA THR A 10 -36.52 14.27 -27.89
C THR A 10 -37.42 15.30 -27.21
N LYS A 11 -38.51 14.85 -26.57
CA LYS A 11 -39.60 15.67 -26.03
C LYS A 11 -40.41 16.44 -27.08
N PHE A 12 -40.27 16.08 -28.36
CA PHE A 12 -41.17 16.53 -29.41
C PHE A 12 -42.26 15.48 -29.64
N LYS A 13 -43.48 15.89 -29.99
CA LYS A 13 -44.53 14.98 -30.48
C LYS A 13 -44.37 14.76 -31.97
N GLU A 14 -44.87 13.64 -32.51
CA GLU A 14 -44.85 13.34 -33.94
C GLU A 14 -45.50 14.48 -34.75
N ASP A 15 -46.64 14.98 -34.29
CA ASP A 15 -47.35 16.11 -34.92
C ASP A 15 -46.51 17.40 -34.95
N ASP A 16 -45.65 17.61 -33.95
CA ASP A 16 -44.75 18.78 -33.89
C ASP A 16 -43.57 18.66 -34.86
N VAL A 17 -43.26 17.46 -35.37
CA VAL A 17 -42.07 17.20 -36.19
C VAL A 17 -42.39 16.86 -37.63
N LEU A 18 -43.64 16.53 -37.94
CA LEU A 18 -44.11 16.30 -39.31
C LEU A 18 -43.93 17.58 -40.14
N MET A 19 -43.38 17.42 -41.35
CA MET A 19 -43.04 18.51 -42.29
C MET A 19 -41.99 19.54 -41.81
N ASN A 20 -41.44 19.39 -40.61
CA ASN A 20 -40.33 20.22 -40.13
C ASN A 20 -38.99 19.66 -40.61
N LYS A 21 -38.00 20.56 -40.77
CA LYS A 21 -36.62 20.14 -41.03
C LYS A 21 -36.12 19.32 -39.84
N ILE A 22 -35.49 18.17 -40.13
CA ILE A 22 -34.97 17.25 -39.10
C ILE A 22 -34.08 17.97 -38.05
N PHE A 23 -33.38 19.04 -38.45
CA PHE A 23 -32.50 19.85 -37.59
C PHE A 23 -33.23 20.64 -36.50
N HIS A 24 -34.52 20.89 -36.65
CA HIS A 24 -35.32 21.55 -35.60
C HIS A 24 -35.58 20.63 -34.40
N VAL A 25 -35.52 19.31 -34.65
CA VAL A 25 -35.86 18.25 -33.69
C VAL A 25 -34.59 17.56 -33.20
N PHE A 26 -33.64 17.36 -34.10
CA PHE A 26 -32.38 16.68 -33.90
C PHE A 26 -31.23 17.68 -33.78
N ASN A 27 -31.22 18.41 -32.67
CA ASN A 27 -30.09 19.26 -32.29
C ASN A 27 -29.04 18.40 -31.58
N VAL A 28 -28.03 17.96 -32.34
CA VAL A 28 -26.96 17.09 -31.85
C VAL A 28 -25.60 17.75 -31.98
N GLN A 29 -24.75 17.51 -31.00
CA GLN A 29 -23.34 17.92 -30.99
C GLN A 29 -22.46 16.70 -30.71
N ASP A 30 -21.25 16.70 -31.25
CA ASP A 30 -20.24 15.71 -30.85
C ASP A 30 -19.73 16.00 -29.43
N ASN A 31 -18.90 15.09 -28.91
CA ASN A 31 -18.32 15.21 -27.57
C ASN A 31 -17.35 16.40 -27.41
N SER A 32 -16.98 17.09 -28.49
CA SER A 32 -16.16 18.31 -28.50
C SER A 32 -17.00 19.59 -28.65
N GLY A 33 -18.33 19.48 -28.69
CA GLY A 33 -19.26 20.60 -28.85
C GLY A 33 -19.45 21.07 -30.30
N ASN A 34 -18.99 20.29 -31.28
CA ASN A 34 -19.16 20.61 -32.70
C ASN A 34 -20.50 20.07 -33.22
N THR A 35 -21.27 20.93 -33.89
CA THR A 35 -22.64 20.68 -34.38
C THR A 35 -22.71 20.23 -35.84
N LYS A 36 -21.55 20.05 -36.52
CA LYS A 36 -21.44 19.76 -37.97
C LYS A 36 -22.02 18.43 -38.45
N LEU A 37 -22.58 17.60 -37.57
CA LEU A 37 -23.25 16.37 -38.01
C LEU A 37 -24.50 16.66 -38.85
N THR A 38 -25.18 17.77 -38.57
CA THR A 38 -26.41 18.17 -39.28
C THR A 38 -26.17 18.46 -40.76
N GLU A 39 -25.04 19.09 -41.11
CA GLU A 39 -24.62 19.31 -42.51
C GLU A 39 -24.19 18.01 -43.19
N ASN A 40 -23.54 17.11 -42.43
CA ASN A 40 -23.13 15.81 -42.95
C ASN A 40 -24.31 14.90 -43.31
N ILE A 41 -25.42 14.94 -42.56
CA ILE A 41 -26.60 14.08 -42.80
C ILE A 41 -27.23 14.32 -44.17
N LEU A 42 -27.33 15.58 -44.63
CA LEU A 42 -27.85 15.88 -45.98
C LEU A 42 -26.92 15.35 -47.07
N SER A 43 -25.61 15.41 -46.84
CA SER A 43 -24.63 14.86 -47.78
C SER A 43 -24.73 13.34 -47.93
N LEU A 44 -25.30 12.63 -46.95
CA LEU A 44 -25.46 11.17 -47.00
C LEU A 44 -26.59 10.73 -47.91
N ILE A 45 -27.66 11.52 -48.02
CA ILE A 45 -28.74 11.29 -48.99
C ILE A 45 -28.16 11.36 -50.40
N HIS A 46 -27.35 12.39 -50.69
CA HIS A 46 -26.69 12.57 -51.98
C HIS A 46 -25.60 11.53 -52.27
N LYS A 47 -25.00 10.93 -51.24
CA LYS A 47 -23.92 9.93 -51.38
C LYS A 47 -24.43 8.49 -51.32
N GLU A 48 -25.72 8.28 -51.06
CA GLU A 48 -26.37 6.97 -50.88
C GLU A 48 -25.71 6.06 -49.82
N LYS A 49 -25.01 6.64 -48.85
CA LYS A 49 -24.25 5.88 -47.84
C LYS A 49 -25.03 5.77 -46.52
N SER A 50 -25.04 4.57 -45.96
CA SER A 50 -25.43 4.35 -44.56
C SER A 50 -24.25 4.61 -43.62
N ILE A 51 -24.53 5.09 -42.42
CA ILE A 51 -23.54 5.24 -41.35
C ILE A 51 -23.97 4.33 -40.20
N LYS A 52 -23.08 3.40 -39.85
CA LYS A 52 -23.04 2.79 -38.53
C LYS A 52 -21.88 3.42 -37.79
N SER A 53 -22.15 4.11 -36.69
CA SER A 53 -21.13 4.71 -35.87
C SER A 53 -21.21 4.13 -34.47
N ASP A 54 -20.04 3.76 -33.93
CA ASP A 54 -19.89 3.44 -32.52
C ASP A 54 -19.72 4.71 -31.67
N GLU A 55 -19.68 5.89 -32.30
CA GLU A 55 -19.55 7.17 -31.64
C GLU A 55 -20.87 7.62 -31.00
N SER A 56 -20.74 8.27 -29.84
CA SER A 56 -21.85 8.92 -29.15
C SER A 56 -21.97 10.39 -29.54
N LEU A 57 -23.20 10.89 -29.51
CA LEU A 57 -23.53 12.30 -29.67
C LEU A 57 -24.30 12.79 -28.45
N ILE A 58 -24.28 14.10 -28.21
CA ILE A 58 -25.14 14.73 -27.23
C ILE A 58 -26.35 15.32 -27.96
N LEU A 59 -27.53 14.77 -27.71
CA LEU A 59 -28.82 15.29 -28.17
C LEU A 59 -29.35 16.31 -27.16
N LYS A 60 -29.71 17.50 -27.64
CA LYS A 60 -30.43 18.50 -26.84
C LYS A 60 -31.93 18.36 -27.08
N SER A 61 -32.65 17.89 -26.07
CA SER A 61 -34.11 17.75 -26.11
C SER A 61 -34.85 19.10 -26.10
N LYS A 62 -36.16 19.10 -26.41
CA LYS A 62 -37.02 20.31 -26.48
C LYS A 62 -36.96 21.19 -25.22
N ASN A 63 -36.74 20.60 -24.05
CA ASN A 63 -36.66 21.32 -22.78
C ASN A 63 -35.21 21.75 -22.39
N GLY A 64 -34.23 21.53 -23.28
CA GLY A 64 -32.85 21.89 -23.06
C GLY A 64 -31.99 20.83 -22.36
N LYS A 65 -32.54 19.69 -21.95
CA LYS A 65 -31.76 18.59 -21.35
C LYS A 65 -30.86 17.95 -22.40
N GLU A 66 -29.59 17.80 -22.05
CA GLU A 66 -28.58 17.08 -22.84
C GLU A 66 -28.61 15.58 -22.54
N ILE A 67 -28.66 14.77 -23.60
CA ILE A 67 -28.81 13.32 -23.52
C ILE A 67 -27.78 12.67 -24.45
N PRO A 68 -26.85 11.86 -23.92
CA PRO A 68 -25.96 11.10 -24.77
C PRO A 68 -26.74 10.01 -25.52
N ILE A 69 -26.57 9.95 -26.84
CA ILE A 69 -27.21 8.96 -27.71
C ILE A 69 -26.18 8.21 -28.56
N SER A 70 -26.41 6.91 -28.76
CA SER A 70 -25.82 6.17 -29.89
C SER A 70 -26.77 6.27 -31.08
N TYR A 71 -26.25 6.36 -32.30
CA TYR A 71 -27.09 6.57 -33.48
C TYR A 71 -26.64 5.74 -34.70
N ASN A 72 -27.59 5.44 -35.58
CA ASN A 72 -27.33 4.89 -36.90
C ASN A 72 -28.20 5.61 -37.94
N ILE A 73 -27.67 5.73 -39.15
CA ILE A 73 -28.34 6.37 -40.28
C ILE A 73 -28.39 5.39 -41.43
N TYR A 74 -29.59 5.05 -41.88
CA TYR A 74 -29.84 4.19 -43.02
C TYR A 74 -30.50 4.99 -44.14
N THR A 75 -30.11 4.75 -45.38
CA THR A 75 -30.74 5.33 -46.56
C THR A 75 -31.92 4.46 -47.00
N ILE A 76 -33.02 5.09 -47.39
CA ILE A 76 -34.18 4.43 -47.99
C ILE A 76 -34.07 4.62 -49.50
N LYS A 77 -34.14 3.51 -50.23
CA LYS A 77 -34.02 3.45 -51.68
C LYS A 77 -35.32 2.95 -52.31
N ASP A 78 -35.61 3.40 -53.53
CA ASP A 78 -36.74 2.92 -54.32
C ASP A 78 -36.41 1.62 -55.06
N SER A 79 -37.32 1.16 -55.92
CA SER A 79 -37.13 -0.04 -56.74
C SER A 79 -36.02 0.09 -57.80
N GLU A 80 -35.53 1.31 -58.06
CA GLU A 80 -34.44 1.62 -58.99
C GLU A 80 -33.10 1.87 -58.24
N ASP A 81 -33.02 1.49 -56.96
CA ASP A 81 -31.86 1.66 -56.06
C ASP A 81 -31.48 3.14 -55.78
N LYS A 82 -32.38 4.08 -56.08
CA LYS A 82 -32.14 5.52 -55.88
C LYS A 82 -32.59 5.94 -54.49
N ALA A 83 -31.69 6.62 -53.76
CA ALA A 83 -32.00 7.11 -52.41
C ALA A 83 -33.04 8.25 -52.44
N TYR A 84 -34.15 8.09 -51.71
CA TYR A 84 -35.20 9.12 -51.57
C TYR A 84 -35.52 9.49 -50.11
N GLY A 85 -34.93 8.80 -49.14
CA GLY A 85 -35.17 9.08 -47.72
C GLY A 85 -34.08 8.53 -46.80
N ILE A 86 -34.22 8.81 -45.51
CA ILE A 86 -33.35 8.29 -44.45
C ILE A 86 -34.18 7.79 -43.27
N VAL A 87 -33.66 6.75 -42.61
CA VAL A 87 -34.09 6.32 -41.29
C VAL A 87 -32.97 6.63 -40.31
N PHE A 88 -33.29 7.45 -39.32
CA PHE A 88 -32.39 7.75 -38.21
C PHE A 88 -32.84 6.94 -36.99
N THR A 89 -31.98 6.05 -36.49
CA THR A 89 -32.23 5.33 -35.24
C THR A 89 -31.28 5.82 -34.18
N PHE A 90 -31.78 5.95 -32.96
CA PHE A 90 -30.99 6.40 -31.83
C PHE A 90 -31.50 5.81 -30.54
N LYS A 91 -30.58 5.68 -29.58
CA LYS A 91 -30.85 5.12 -28.26
C LYS A 91 -30.19 6.00 -27.22
N ASP A 92 -30.93 6.34 -26.18
CA ASP A 92 -30.37 6.94 -24.97
C ASP A 92 -29.37 5.96 -24.35
N ILE A 93 -28.12 6.38 -24.22
CA ILE A 93 -27.03 5.59 -23.64
C ILE A 93 -26.59 6.14 -22.29
N THR A 94 -27.39 7.00 -21.65
CA THR A 94 -27.08 7.57 -20.33
C THR A 94 -26.81 6.47 -19.31
N GLU A 95 -27.72 5.50 -19.22
CA GLU A 95 -27.58 4.36 -18.30
C GLU A 95 -26.37 3.48 -18.67
N LYS A 96 -26.13 3.25 -19.97
CA LYS A 96 -24.99 2.46 -20.43
C LYS A 96 -23.66 3.11 -20.04
N ILE A 97 -23.51 4.41 -20.27
CA ILE A 97 -22.31 5.17 -19.87
C ILE A 97 -22.15 5.17 -18.34
N ALA A 98 -23.24 5.32 -17.60
CA ALA A 98 -23.20 5.26 -16.14
C ALA A 98 -22.75 3.88 -15.64
N GLN A 99 -23.32 2.80 -16.20
CA GLN A 99 -22.94 1.41 -15.90
C GLN A 99 -21.49 1.12 -16.29
N GLU A 100 -21.01 1.59 -17.43
CA GLU A 100 -19.61 1.42 -17.84
C GLU A 100 -18.66 2.17 -16.90
N LYS A 101 -19.01 3.39 -16.48
CA LYS A 101 -18.23 4.14 -15.48
C LYS A 101 -18.22 3.44 -14.13
N GLU A 102 -19.37 2.95 -13.68
CA GLU A 102 -19.50 2.20 -12.43
C GLU A 102 -18.70 0.89 -12.49
N LEU A 103 -18.79 0.15 -13.60
CA LEU A 103 -18.04 -1.07 -13.83
C LEU A 103 -16.52 -0.80 -13.80
N ASN A 104 -16.07 0.25 -14.49
CA ASN A 104 -14.67 0.68 -14.44
C ASN A 104 -14.25 1.04 -13.01
N HIS A 105 -15.09 1.78 -12.28
CA HIS A 105 -14.80 2.14 -10.90
C HIS A 105 -14.69 0.90 -10.01
N ILE A 106 -15.62 -0.05 -10.06
CA ILE A 106 -15.58 -1.30 -9.30
C ILE A 106 -14.37 -2.17 -9.70
N THR A 107 -14.01 -2.17 -10.98
CA THR A 107 -12.89 -2.96 -11.51
C THR A 107 -11.54 -2.44 -11.02
N TYR A 108 -11.40 -1.13 -10.83
CA TYR A 108 -10.12 -0.48 -10.54
C TYR A 108 -9.99 0.11 -9.14
N HIS A 109 -11.08 0.27 -8.40
CA HIS A 109 -11.06 0.82 -7.05
C HIS A 109 -11.42 -0.24 -6.00
N ASP A 110 -10.88 -0.06 -4.80
CA ASP A 110 -11.25 -0.84 -3.63
C ASP A 110 -12.61 -0.36 -3.11
N GLY A 111 -13.57 -1.29 -3.02
CA GLY A 111 -14.96 -0.96 -2.65
C GLY A 111 -15.13 -0.38 -1.25
N LEU A 112 -14.17 -0.60 -0.34
CA LEU A 112 -14.21 -0.08 1.02
C LEU A 112 -13.60 1.32 1.13
N THR A 113 -12.37 1.48 0.63
CA THR A 113 -11.55 2.68 0.85
C THR A 113 -11.60 3.69 -0.30
N GLY A 114 -12.06 3.25 -1.47
CA GLY A 114 -12.15 4.06 -2.69
C GLY A 114 -10.79 4.51 -3.24
N VAL A 115 -9.67 3.95 -2.77
CA VAL A 115 -8.37 4.07 -3.49
C VAL A 115 -8.32 3.03 -4.60
N TYR A 116 -7.26 3.01 -5.42
CA TYR A 116 -7.13 1.96 -6.43
C TYR A 116 -6.95 0.59 -5.78
N ASN A 117 -7.38 -0.46 -6.46
CA ASN A 117 -7.22 -1.84 -5.98
C ASN A 117 -5.99 -2.51 -6.62
N ARG A 118 -5.66 -3.71 -6.16
CA ARG A 118 -4.57 -4.53 -6.72
C ARG A 118 -4.70 -4.78 -8.22
N ASN A 119 -5.92 -4.89 -8.75
CA ASN A 119 -6.14 -5.12 -10.19
C ASN A 119 -5.67 -3.92 -11.03
N PHE A 120 -5.99 -2.69 -10.59
CA PHE A 120 -5.47 -1.47 -11.21
C PHE A 120 -3.94 -1.46 -11.24
N PHE A 121 -3.29 -1.77 -10.12
CA PHE A 121 -1.83 -1.82 -10.06
C PHE A 121 -1.25 -2.79 -11.09
N ASN A 122 -1.78 -4.02 -11.15
CA ASN A 122 -1.27 -5.04 -12.07
C ASN A 122 -1.40 -4.63 -13.54
N MET A 123 -2.45 -3.88 -13.88
CA MET A 123 -2.68 -3.39 -15.24
C MET A 123 -1.81 -2.18 -15.59
N GLU A 124 -1.67 -1.23 -14.66
CA GLU A 124 -1.06 0.08 -14.93
C GLU A 124 0.42 0.18 -14.55
N ILE A 125 0.99 -0.76 -13.79
CA ILE A 125 2.40 -0.64 -13.36
C ILE A 125 3.38 -0.44 -14.53
N LYS A 126 3.10 -1.05 -15.69
CA LYS A 126 3.91 -0.89 -16.92
C LYS A 126 3.74 0.48 -17.58
N SER A 127 2.57 1.11 -17.50
CA SER A 127 2.35 2.46 -18.00
C SER A 127 3.00 3.51 -17.09
N ILE A 128 3.14 3.16 -15.80
CA ILE A 128 3.81 3.97 -14.78
C ILE A 128 5.33 3.84 -14.86
N ASP A 129 5.86 2.62 -15.04
CA ASP A 129 7.31 2.34 -15.13
C ASP A 129 7.91 2.71 -16.49
N ILE A 130 7.89 4.01 -16.77
CA ILE A 130 8.45 4.62 -17.98
C ILE A 130 9.48 5.70 -17.62
N ALA A 131 10.38 6.00 -18.55
CA ALA A 131 11.46 6.97 -18.35
C ALA A 131 10.95 8.36 -17.91
N ASP A 132 9.81 8.80 -18.45
CA ASP A 132 9.19 10.08 -18.13
C ASP A 132 8.70 10.18 -16.68
N ASN A 133 8.52 9.05 -16.00
CA ASN A 133 8.09 9.02 -14.60
C ASN A 133 9.25 8.83 -13.63
N LEU A 134 10.48 8.64 -14.10
CA LEU A 134 11.64 8.51 -13.24
C LEU A 134 12.02 9.86 -12.59
N PRO A 135 12.56 9.83 -11.35
CA PRO A 135 12.60 8.68 -10.45
C PRO A 135 11.22 8.29 -9.93
N ILE A 136 10.96 6.99 -9.75
CA ILE A 136 9.69 6.48 -9.21
C ILE A 136 9.96 5.98 -7.81
N SER A 137 9.36 6.65 -6.82
CA SER A 137 9.41 6.17 -5.44
C SER A 137 8.19 5.33 -5.10
N ILE A 138 8.40 4.35 -4.24
CA ILE A 138 7.38 3.40 -3.80
C ILE A 138 7.35 3.41 -2.29
N ILE A 139 6.17 3.55 -1.71
CA ILE A 139 5.95 3.37 -0.27
C ILE A 139 5.08 2.13 -0.08
N MET A 140 5.53 1.19 0.75
CA MET A 140 4.73 0.10 1.29
C MET A 140 4.20 0.50 2.66
N GLY A 141 2.90 0.35 2.87
CA GLY A 141 2.21 0.70 4.10
C GLY A 141 1.38 -0.45 4.64
N ASP A 142 1.41 -0.63 5.96
CA ASP A 142 0.62 -1.63 6.67
C ASP A 142 -0.08 -0.98 7.85
N VAL A 143 -1.42 -1.08 7.89
CA VAL A 143 -2.24 -0.50 8.95
C VAL A 143 -2.19 -1.38 10.20
N ASN A 144 -1.51 -0.87 11.23
CA ASN A 144 -1.28 -1.62 12.45
C ASN A 144 -2.60 -1.87 13.21
N GLY A 145 -2.76 -3.07 13.77
CA GLY A 145 -3.83 -3.37 14.72
C GLY A 145 -5.22 -3.60 14.11
N LEU A 146 -5.34 -3.80 12.79
CA LEU A 146 -6.62 -4.09 12.14
C LEU A 146 -7.32 -5.31 12.75
N LYS A 147 -6.61 -6.43 12.91
CA LYS A 147 -7.16 -7.66 13.50
C LYS A 147 -7.64 -7.42 14.93
N LEU A 148 -6.83 -6.79 15.78
CA LEU A 148 -7.20 -6.45 17.16
C LEU A 148 -8.44 -5.54 17.21
N THR A 149 -8.54 -4.58 16.30
CA THR A 149 -9.69 -3.68 16.19
C THR A 149 -10.95 -4.44 15.78
N ASN A 150 -10.85 -5.36 14.83
CA ASN A 150 -11.96 -6.23 14.41
C ASN A 150 -12.41 -7.14 15.55
N ASP A 151 -11.46 -7.74 16.28
CA ASP A 151 -11.76 -8.67 17.37
C ASP A 151 -12.37 -7.95 18.58
N ALA A 152 -11.93 -6.73 18.88
CA ALA A 152 -12.39 -5.95 20.03
C ALA A 152 -13.67 -5.13 19.76
N PHE A 153 -13.84 -4.60 18.55
CA PHE A 153 -14.89 -3.61 18.22
C PHE A 153 -15.72 -3.99 16.99
N GLY A 154 -15.45 -5.15 16.38
CA GLY A 154 -16.15 -5.65 15.20
C GLY A 154 -15.63 -5.10 13.87
N HIS A 155 -16.01 -5.77 12.78
CA HIS A 155 -15.54 -5.44 11.43
C HIS A 155 -15.86 -4.01 10.97
N LEU A 156 -17.02 -3.46 11.37
CA LEU A 156 -17.37 -2.07 11.04
C LEU A 156 -16.33 -1.06 11.57
N MET A 157 -15.66 -1.38 12.68
CA MET A 157 -14.63 -0.52 13.25
C MET A 157 -13.30 -0.66 12.50
N GLY A 158 -12.92 -1.88 12.10
CA GLY A 158 -11.76 -2.08 11.22
C GLY A 158 -11.96 -1.47 9.84
N ASP A 159 -13.18 -1.50 9.31
CA ASP A 159 -13.55 -0.81 8.08
C ASP A 159 -13.33 0.69 8.19
N LYS A 160 -13.79 1.30 9.29
CA LYS A 160 -13.53 2.73 9.59
C LYS A 160 -12.04 3.04 9.73
N LEU A 161 -11.25 2.14 10.33
CA LEU A 161 -9.81 2.28 10.46
C LEU A 161 -9.15 2.33 9.06
N LEU A 162 -9.49 1.39 8.18
CA LEU A 162 -8.97 1.32 6.82
C LEU A 162 -9.38 2.53 5.96
N ILE A 163 -10.65 2.93 6.03
CA ILE A 163 -11.14 4.14 5.34
C ILE A 163 -10.37 5.37 5.82
N SER A 164 -10.13 5.49 7.13
CA SER A 164 -9.43 6.64 7.69
C SER A 164 -7.95 6.66 7.29
N ALA A 165 -7.28 5.50 7.28
CA ALA A 165 -5.92 5.38 6.79
C ALA A 165 -5.79 5.79 5.31
N ALA A 166 -6.71 5.31 4.46
CA ALA A 166 -6.74 5.68 3.05
C ALA A 166 -7.00 7.18 2.84
N ASN A 167 -7.91 7.77 3.63
CA ASN A 167 -8.18 9.21 3.56
C ASN A 167 -6.96 10.05 3.97
N ILE A 168 -6.22 9.64 5.01
CA ILE A 168 -4.97 10.30 5.40
C ILE A 168 -3.99 10.27 4.23
N MET A 169 -3.77 9.11 3.61
CA MET A 169 -2.89 9.01 2.44
C MET A 169 -3.36 9.93 1.30
N LYS A 170 -4.66 9.98 1.01
CA LYS A 170 -5.25 10.88 0.00
C LYS A 170 -5.01 12.37 0.29
N THR A 171 -5.05 12.78 1.57
CA THR A 171 -4.81 14.18 1.94
C THR A 171 -3.35 14.61 1.80
N VAL A 172 -2.41 13.68 1.99
CA VAL A 172 -0.96 13.96 1.91
C VAL A 172 -0.44 13.83 0.48
N CYS A 173 -0.95 12.86 -0.28
CA CYS A 173 -0.50 12.58 -1.64
C CYS A 173 -1.09 13.57 -2.66
N ARG A 174 -0.37 13.82 -3.74
CA ARG A 174 -0.78 14.69 -4.85
C ARG A 174 -1.73 13.96 -5.80
N ASN A 175 -2.44 14.70 -6.64
CA ASN A 175 -3.33 14.10 -7.66
C ASN A 175 -2.64 13.14 -8.65
N LYS A 176 -1.32 13.25 -8.82
CA LYS A 176 -0.52 12.37 -9.71
C LYS A 176 0.03 11.13 -9.00
N ASP A 177 -0.05 11.11 -7.67
CA ASP A 177 0.41 9.99 -6.86
C ASP A 177 -0.70 8.94 -6.83
N ILE A 178 -0.31 7.67 -6.83
CA ILE A 178 -1.25 6.56 -6.96
C ILE A 178 -1.25 5.78 -5.66
N ILE A 179 -2.40 5.77 -4.99
CA ILE A 179 -2.60 4.99 -3.76
C ILE A 179 -3.38 3.73 -4.15
N VAL A 180 -2.83 2.59 -3.78
CA VAL A 180 -3.40 1.26 -4.04
C VAL A 180 -3.59 0.55 -2.71
N ARG A 181 -4.76 -0.03 -2.46
CA ARG A 181 -4.92 -1.05 -1.42
C ARG A 181 -4.57 -2.40 -2.01
N TRP A 182 -3.47 -2.98 -1.56
CA TRP A 182 -2.94 -4.24 -2.09
C TRP A 182 -3.75 -5.43 -1.61
N GLY A 183 -4.18 -5.41 -0.35
CA GLY A 183 -5.05 -6.40 0.27
C GLY A 183 -5.05 -6.25 1.79
N GLY A 184 -6.13 -6.63 2.47
CA GLY A 184 -6.19 -6.57 3.94
C GLY A 184 -5.92 -5.16 4.49
N ASP A 185 -4.86 -5.05 5.28
CA ASP A 185 -4.28 -3.84 5.88
C ASP A 185 -3.14 -3.20 5.06
N GLU A 186 -2.80 -3.74 3.89
CA GLU A 186 -1.65 -3.34 3.08
C GLU A 186 -2.01 -2.32 1.98
N PHE A 187 -1.15 -1.31 1.83
CA PHE A 187 -1.23 -0.25 0.85
C PHE A 187 0.10 -0.05 0.12
N ILE A 188 0.03 0.28 -1.16
CA ILE A 188 1.16 0.71 -1.98
C ILE A 188 0.90 2.15 -2.44
N ILE A 189 1.89 3.02 -2.31
CA ILE A 189 1.86 4.37 -2.87
C ILE A 189 2.96 4.49 -3.91
N LEU A 190 2.59 4.79 -5.15
CA LEU A 190 3.52 5.11 -6.23
C LEU A 190 3.62 6.62 -6.37
N LEU A 191 4.86 7.12 -6.38
CA LEU A 191 5.19 8.53 -6.45
C LEU A 191 6.07 8.77 -7.69
N PRO A 192 5.47 8.97 -8.88
CA PRO A 192 6.21 9.33 -10.09
C PRO A 192 6.99 10.64 -9.88
N ARG A 193 8.15 10.75 -10.53
CA ARG A 193 9.04 11.92 -10.52
C ARG A 193 9.39 12.40 -9.11
N THR A 194 9.59 11.46 -8.19
CA THR A 194 9.88 11.73 -6.78
C THR A 194 11.17 11.04 -6.38
N LYS A 195 12.05 11.78 -5.68
CA LYS A 195 13.33 11.28 -5.18
C LYS A 195 13.20 10.82 -3.74
N SER A 196 14.11 9.94 -3.30
CA SER A 196 14.09 9.37 -1.95
C SER A 196 14.05 10.41 -0.81
N GLU A 197 14.67 11.58 -0.98
CA GLU A 197 14.66 12.65 0.02
C GLU A 197 13.26 13.26 0.23
N ASP A 198 12.46 13.34 -0.84
CA ASP A 198 11.10 13.87 -0.78
C ASP A 198 10.12 12.82 -0.24
N VAL A 199 10.37 11.53 -0.50
CA VAL A 199 9.58 10.43 0.10
C VAL A 199 9.62 10.46 1.61
N LYS A 200 10.78 10.76 2.20
CA LYS A 200 10.93 10.89 3.66
C LYS A 200 9.97 11.94 4.23
N LYS A 201 9.71 13.03 3.48
CA LYS A 201 8.76 14.07 3.89
C LYS A 201 7.33 13.56 3.83
N VAL A 202 6.95 12.89 2.73
CA VAL A 202 5.62 12.27 2.56
C VAL A 202 5.35 11.25 3.67
N VAL A 203 6.28 10.33 3.95
CA VAL A 203 6.16 9.34 5.03
C VAL A 203 6.01 10.02 6.39
N LYS A 204 6.81 11.06 6.67
CA LYS A 204 6.71 11.82 7.92
C LYS A 204 5.36 12.52 8.06
N GLU A 205 4.84 13.07 6.96
CA GLU A 205 3.55 13.76 6.94
C GLU A 205 2.39 12.80 7.14
N ILE A 206 2.37 11.64 6.48
CA ILE A 206 1.40 10.56 6.75
C ILE A 206 1.42 10.18 8.24
N LYS A 207 2.60 9.93 8.82
CA LYS A 207 2.71 9.60 10.25
C LYS A 207 2.22 10.71 11.17
N ASN A 208 2.39 11.98 10.78
CA ASN A 208 1.90 13.12 11.56
C ASN A 208 0.38 13.24 11.50
N GLU A 209 -0.21 13.06 10.31
CA GLU A 209 -1.67 13.08 10.14
C GLU A 209 -2.34 11.90 10.87
N CYS A 210 -1.72 10.72 10.88
CA CYS A 210 -2.16 9.60 11.72
C CYS A 210 -2.22 9.96 13.21
N LYS A 211 -1.22 10.69 13.73
CA LYS A 211 -1.19 11.12 15.14
C LYS A 211 -2.21 12.21 15.47
N LYS A 212 -2.53 13.08 14.50
CA LYS A 212 -3.52 14.14 14.66
C LYS A 212 -4.95 13.64 14.54
N TYR A 213 -5.13 12.42 14.02
CA TYR A 213 -6.44 11.85 13.77
C TYR A 213 -7.14 11.52 15.10
N ASP A 214 -7.76 12.53 15.69
CA ASP A 214 -8.48 12.44 16.96
C ASP A 214 -9.99 12.33 16.67
N LYS A 215 -10.42 11.14 16.22
CA LYS A 215 -11.84 10.79 16.16
C LYS A 215 -12.13 9.72 17.21
N GLU A 216 -12.34 10.20 18.43
CA GLU A 216 -13.01 9.65 19.63
C GLU A 216 -12.70 8.22 20.10
N ILE A 217 -12.24 7.27 19.28
CA ILE A 217 -12.00 5.87 19.67
C ILE A 217 -10.86 5.18 18.86
N ILE A 218 -10.48 5.68 17.68
CA ILE A 218 -9.54 4.98 16.77
C ILE A 218 -8.18 5.69 16.73
N ASN A 219 -7.15 5.05 17.29
CA ASN A 219 -5.76 5.47 17.10
C ASN A 219 -5.23 4.88 15.79
N ILE A 220 -4.94 5.73 14.80
CA ILE A 220 -4.41 5.28 13.51
C ILE A 220 -2.90 5.18 13.58
N SER A 221 -2.37 4.01 13.23
CA SER A 221 -0.94 3.79 13.10
C SER A 221 -0.67 2.99 11.84
N ILE A 222 0.32 3.44 11.07
CA ILE A 222 0.70 2.81 9.80
C ILE A 222 2.21 2.63 9.77
N SER A 223 2.63 1.38 9.62
CA SER A 223 4.03 1.02 9.39
C SER A 223 4.36 1.34 7.93
N LEU A 224 5.43 2.09 7.68
CA LEU A 224 5.77 2.59 6.34
C LEU A 224 7.24 2.28 6.02
N GLY A 225 7.47 1.68 4.87
CA GLY A 225 8.79 1.49 4.25
C GLY A 225 8.78 1.99 2.82
N TYR A 226 9.94 2.34 2.27
CA TYR A 226 9.99 2.91 0.92
C TYR A 226 11.32 2.64 0.22
N ASP A 227 11.29 2.68 -1.11
CA ASP A 227 12.48 2.64 -1.97
C ASP A 227 12.28 3.55 -3.20
N THR A 228 13.33 3.76 -4.01
CA THR A 228 13.24 4.61 -5.20
C THR A 228 14.03 4.03 -6.37
N LYS A 229 13.32 3.85 -7.49
CA LYS A 229 13.89 3.45 -8.77
C LYS A 229 14.39 4.69 -9.53
N TYR A 230 15.64 4.66 -9.96
CA TYR A 230 16.27 5.77 -10.69
C TYR A 230 16.51 5.48 -12.16
N ASN A 231 16.78 4.21 -12.53
CA ASN A 231 17.08 3.85 -13.91
C ASN A 231 15.90 3.13 -14.56
N LYS A 232 15.81 3.27 -15.89
CA LYS A 232 14.77 2.61 -16.68
C LYS A 232 14.94 1.09 -16.66
N ASP A 233 16.19 0.62 -16.74
CA ASP A 233 16.52 -0.81 -16.88
C ASP A 233 16.46 -1.59 -15.56
N ASP A 234 16.34 -0.89 -14.42
CA ASP A 234 16.08 -1.53 -13.14
C ASP A 234 14.68 -2.14 -13.14
N ASP A 235 14.48 -3.23 -12.40
CA ASP A 235 13.16 -3.83 -12.22
C ASP A 235 12.42 -3.14 -11.07
N ILE A 236 11.29 -2.50 -11.37
CA ILE A 236 10.45 -1.84 -10.36
C ILE A 236 9.99 -2.80 -9.26
N LEU A 237 9.85 -4.09 -9.55
CA LEU A 237 9.47 -5.10 -8.57
C LEU A 237 10.52 -5.24 -7.45
N LYS A 238 11.81 -5.04 -7.76
CA LYS A 238 12.86 -5.03 -6.72
C LYS A 238 12.70 -3.88 -5.75
N SER A 239 12.35 -2.69 -6.25
CA SER A 239 12.07 -1.54 -5.38
C SER A 239 10.85 -1.76 -4.49
N ILE A 240 9.83 -2.48 -4.97
CA ILE A 240 8.69 -2.89 -4.14
C ILE A 240 9.16 -3.82 -3.02
N SER A 241 9.96 -4.84 -3.33
CA SER A 241 10.49 -5.77 -2.34
C SER A 241 11.36 -5.08 -1.27
N TYR A 242 12.18 -4.10 -1.65
CA TYR A 242 12.96 -3.32 -0.67
C TYR A 242 12.07 -2.42 0.21
N ALA A 243 11.03 -1.80 -0.37
CA ALA A 243 10.06 -1.03 0.39
C ALA A 243 9.29 -1.90 1.40
N GLU A 244 8.91 -3.12 0.99
CA GLU A 244 8.26 -4.11 1.84
C GLU A 244 9.17 -4.57 2.99
N GLU A 245 10.43 -4.93 2.69
CA GLU A 245 11.40 -5.32 3.73
C GLU A 245 11.63 -4.20 4.75
N MET A 246 11.70 -2.94 4.29
CA MET A 246 11.80 -1.78 5.17
C MET A 246 10.53 -1.59 6.02
N MET A 247 9.34 -1.75 5.42
CA MET A 247 8.07 -1.65 6.12
C MET A 247 7.99 -2.70 7.22
N TYR A 248 8.36 -3.94 6.92
CA TYR A 248 8.38 -5.03 7.88
C TYR A 248 9.32 -4.75 9.06
N LYS A 249 10.53 -4.24 8.79
CA LYS A 249 11.46 -3.78 9.84
C LYS A 249 10.83 -2.70 10.73
N VAL A 250 10.12 -1.74 10.14
CA VAL A 250 9.39 -0.71 10.90
C VAL A 250 8.24 -1.30 11.72
N LYS A 251 7.43 -2.20 11.13
CA LYS A 251 6.32 -2.89 11.81
C LYS A 251 6.78 -3.70 13.01
N MET A 252 7.92 -4.39 12.89
CA MET A 252 8.55 -5.08 14.02
C MET A 252 8.96 -4.14 15.17
N LEU A 253 9.39 -2.91 14.84
CA LEU A 253 9.75 -1.89 15.83
C LEU A 253 8.52 -1.22 16.45
N GLU A 254 7.40 -1.11 15.72
CA GLU A 254 6.19 -0.40 16.14
C GLU A 254 5.16 -1.28 16.86
N SER A 255 5.04 -2.56 16.51
CA SER A 255 4.07 -3.53 17.07
C SER A 255 4.26 -3.88 18.56
N LYS A 256 5.25 -3.28 19.22
CA LYS A 256 5.65 -3.61 20.60
C LYS A 256 5.37 -2.46 21.59
N SER A 257 4.31 -1.65 21.44
CA SER A 257 4.23 -0.33 22.09
C SER A 257 3.80 -0.26 23.58
N VAL A 258 4.11 -1.28 24.38
CA VAL A 258 4.50 -1.07 25.79
C VAL A 258 5.85 -1.78 26.05
N LYS A 259 6.00 -2.99 25.51
CA LYS A 259 7.16 -3.88 25.67
C LYS A 259 8.49 -3.33 25.10
N SER A 260 8.46 -2.53 24.03
CA SER A 260 9.65 -2.09 23.29
C SER A 260 10.16 -0.71 23.65
N ARG A 261 9.47 0.10 24.46
CA ARG A 261 9.96 1.45 24.78
C ARG A 261 11.10 1.41 25.79
N THR A 262 10.96 0.62 26.84
CA THR A 262 12.02 0.34 27.81
C THR A 262 13.19 -0.38 27.14
N LEU A 263 12.89 -1.39 26.32
CA LEU A 263 13.90 -2.09 25.52
C LEU A 263 14.67 -1.17 24.58
N LYS A 264 13.98 -0.28 23.86
CA LYS A 264 14.62 0.64 22.91
C LYS A 264 15.44 1.70 23.63
N ILE A 265 15.02 2.14 24.82
CA ILE A 265 15.86 3.00 25.68
C ILE A 265 17.09 2.23 26.13
N ILE A 266 16.92 1.03 26.68
CA ILE A 266 18.02 0.17 27.13
C ILE A 266 19.02 -0.13 26.00
N VAL A 267 18.52 -0.58 24.85
CA VAL A 267 19.30 -0.92 23.67
C VAL A 267 19.97 0.31 23.07
N ASN A 268 19.29 1.45 22.99
CA ASN A 268 19.92 2.68 22.49
C ASN A 268 20.97 3.23 23.48
N THR A 269 20.72 3.20 24.79
CA THR A 269 21.69 3.60 25.82
C THR A 269 22.91 2.67 25.84
N LEU A 270 22.73 1.37 25.56
CA LEU A 270 23.83 0.42 25.36
C LEU A 270 24.69 0.80 24.13
N TYR A 271 24.05 1.10 23.00
CA TYR A 271 24.75 1.39 21.76
C TYR A 271 25.39 2.79 21.71
N GLU A 272 24.89 3.73 22.52
CA GLU A 272 25.53 5.04 22.73
C GLU A 272 26.87 4.93 23.48
N LYS A 273 27.02 3.92 24.35
CA LYS A 273 28.26 3.71 25.13
C LYS A 273 29.33 2.88 24.41
N SER A 274 28.98 2.11 23.38
CA SER A 274 29.97 1.37 22.56
C SER A 274 29.46 1.09 21.15
N ARG A 275 29.95 1.86 20.18
CA ARG A 275 29.64 1.69 18.74
C ARG A 275 30.11 0.34 18.17
N LEU A 276 31.11 -0.29 18.80
CA LEU A 276 31.61 -1.62 18.43
C LEU A 276 30.69 -2.74 18.93
N ALA A 277 30.06 -2.57 20.11
CA ALA A 277 29.09 -3.51 20.63
C ALA A 277 27.80 -3.59 19.77
N ASP A 278 27.40 -2.49 19.12
CA ASP A 278 26.23 -2.44 18.22
C ASP A 278 26.38 -3.33 16.97
N ILE A 279 27.57 -3.38 16.38
CA ILE A 279 27.83 -4.24 15.22
C ILE A 279 27.87 -5.70 15.64
N HIS A 280 28.50 -6.01 16.78
CA HIS A 280 28.60 -7.37 17.29
C HIS A 280 27.22 -7.97 17.62
N SER A 281 26.40 -7.31 18.44
CA SER A 281 25.07 -7.83 18.80
C SER A 281 24.16 -8.03 17.59
N ARG A 282 24.21 -7.12 16.60
CA ARG A 282 23.45 -7.28 15.35
C ARG A 282 23.95 -8.44 14.50
N ASN A 283 25.26 -8.71 14.48
CA ASN A 283 25.81 -9.87 13.78
C ASN A 283 25.38 -11.17 14.46
N ILE A 284 25.42 -11.21 15.79
CA ILE A 284 24.95 -12.35 16.58
C ILE A 284 23.45 -12.60 16.36
N SER A 285 22.61 -11.56 16.36
CA SER A 285 21.18 -11.66 16.05
C SER A 285 20.91 -12.29 14.67
N LYS A 286 21.69 -11.91 13.65
CA LYS A 286 21.63 -12.53 12.31
C LYS A 286 22.06 -14.00 12.32
N VAL A 287 23.11 -14.34 13.07
CA VAL A 287 23.55 -15.74 13.23
C VAL A 287 22.47 -16.56 13.93
N CYS A 288 21.89 -16.04 15.01
CA CYS A 288 20.77 -16.67 15.72
C CYS A 288 19.56 -16.92 14.81
N GLU A 289 19.24 -15.99 13.91
CA GLU A 289 18.21 -16.18 12.89
C GLU A 289 18.55 -17.31 11.92
N GLN A 290 19.76 -17.32 11.37
CA GLN A 290 20.20 -18.34 10.42
C GLN A 290 20.24 -19.73 11.04
N VAL A 291 20.68 -19.83 12.30
CA VAL A 291 20.68 -21.08 13.05
C VAL A 291 19.25 -21.54 13.33
N GLY A 292 18.38 -20.66 13.81
CA GLY A 292 16.97 -21.00 14.06
C GLY A 292 16.26 -21.51 12.80
N LYS A 293 16.54 -20.89 11.64
CA LYS A 293 16.04 -21.35 10.33
C LYS A 293 16.61 -22.71 9.94
N SER A 294 17.92 -22.91 10.10
CA SER A 294 18.60 -24.18 9.80
C SER A 294 18.14 -25.34 10.70
N MET A 295 17.65 -25.02 11.90
CA MET A 295 17.08 -25.96 12.86
C MET A 295 15.56 -26.16 12.69
N GLU A 296 14.96 -25.60 11.62
CA GLU A 296 13.53 -25.70 11.32
C GLU A 296 12.62 -25.27 12.48
N MET A 297 13.05 -24.25 13.24
CA MET A 297 12.26 -23.73 14.35
C MET A 297 11.05 -22.93 13.85
N SER A 298 10.00 -22.87 14.67
CA SER A 298 8.87 -21.97 14.41
C SER A 298 9.32 -20.51 14.35
N GLU A 299 8.67 -19.68 13.52
CA GLU A 299 8.94 -18.24 13.40
C GLU A 299 8.95 -17.50 14.75
N ASP A 300 8.07 -17.87 15.69
CA ASP A 300 8.05 -17.31 17.04
C ASP A 300 9.38 -17.54 17.78
N LYS A 301 9.93 -18.75 17.67
CA LYS A 301 11.21 -19.13 18.29
C LYS A 301 12.42 -18.49 17.59
N ILE A 302 12.35 -18.34 16.27
CA ILE A 302 13.38 -17.60 15.51
C ILE A 302 13.38 -16.13 15.96
N SER A 303 12.21 -15.54 16.16
CA SER A 303 12.05 -14.17 16.66
C SER A 303 12.60 -14.02 18.09
N GLU A 304 12.33 -14.97 18.98
CA GLU A 304 12.92 -14.99 20.33
C GLU A 304 14.46 -15.05 20.28
N LEU A 305 15.03 -15.91 19.43
CA LEU A 305 16.48 -16.05 19.26
C LEU A 305 17.14 -14.78 18.73
N LYS A 306 16.48 -14.06 17.82
CA LYS A 306 16.95 -12.75 17.34
C LYS A 306 17.01 -11.73 18.46
N ILE A 307 15.95 -11.63 19.26
CA ILE A 307 15.89 -10.72 20.41
C ILE A 307 17.00 -11.08 21.41
N LEU A 308 17.20 -12.37 21.69
CA LEU A 308 18.28 -12.84 22.55
C LEU A 308 19.66 -12.42 22.01
N GLY A 309 19.92 -12.58 20.71
CA GLY A 309 21.15 -12.14 20.07
C GLY A 309 21.39 -10.63 20.20
N ASP A 310 20.34 -9.81 20.11
CA ASP A 310 20.42 -8.36 20.28
C ASP A 310 20.76 -7.95 21.73
N ILE A 311 20.28 -8.70 22.74
CA ILE A 311 20.33 -8.28 24.15
C ILE A 311 21.24 -9.13 25.05
N HIS A 312 21.85 -10.21 24.58
CA HIS A 312 22.59 -11.16 25.42
C HIS A 312 23.68 -10.50 26.29
N ASP A 313 24.31 -9.46 25.76
CA ASP A 313 25.41 -8.74 26.41
C ASP A 313 24.95 -7.49 27.22
N ILE A 314 23.65 -7.31 27.45
CA ILE A 314 23.07 -6.14 28.13
C ILE A 314 23.75 -5.81 29.47
N GLY A 315 24.17 -6.82 30.23
CA GLY A 315 24.75 -6.58 31.55
C GLY A 315 26.14 -5.97 31.53
N LYS A 316 26.76 -5.80 30.34
CA LYS A 316 28.00 -5.03 30.20
C LYS A 316 27.81 -3.57 30.64
N ILE A 317 26.58 -3.06 30.70
CA ILE A 317 26.28 -1.73 31.26
C ILE A 317 26.71 -1.57 32.73
N GLY A 318 26.76 -2.66 33.49
CA GLY A 318 27.20 -2.64 34.89
C GLY A 318 28.69 -2.88 35.08
N ILE A 319 29.46 -3.01 33.99
CA ILE A 319 30.92 -3.21 34.04
C ILE A 319 31.63 -1.87 33.85
N SER A 320 32.73 -1.66 34.58
CA SER A 320 33.52 -0.42 34.52
C SER A 320 34.03 -0.12 33.10
N GLU A 321 33.94 1.15 32.67
CA GLU A 321 34.40 1.61 31.34
C GLU A 321 35.90 1.37 31.13
N CYS A 322 36.71 1.42 32.19
CA CYS A 322 38.15 1.13 32.13
C CYS A 322 38.44 -0.34 31.80
N ILE A 323 37.51 -1.25 32.15
CA ILE A 323 37.61 -2.68 31.85
C ILE A 323 37.05 -2.96 30.44
N LEU A 324 35.91 -2.35 30.08
CA LEU A 324 35.27 -2.54 28.78
C LEU A 324 36.14 -2.05 27.60
N ASN A 325 36.89 -0.97 27.78
CA ASN A 325 37.67 -0.30 26.72
C ASN A 325 39.19 -0.52 26.83
N LYS A 326 39.65 -1.51 27.62
CA LYS A 326 41.08 -1.76 27.80
C LYS A 326 41.70 -2.30 26.51
N GLU A 327 42.74 -1.64 25.99
CA GLU A 327 43.46 -2.07 24.78
C GLU A 327 44.44 -3.26 25.02
N GLY A 328 44.27 -4.02 26.10
CA GLY A 328 45.14 -5.13 26.48
C GLY A 328 44.41 -6.20 27.31
N LYS A 329 45.09 -7.32 27.58
CA LYS A 329 44.48 -8.43 28.34
C LYS A 329 43.97 -7.97 29.70
N LEU A 330 42.77 -8.41 30.05
CA LEU A 330 42.22 -8.25 31.38
C LEU A 330 43.02 -9.12 32.37
N ASN A 331 43.32 -8.57 33.55
CA ASN A 331 43.88 -9.33 34.66
C ASN A 331 42.78 -10.19 35.32
N ASP A 332 43.16 -11.07 36.25
CA ASP A 332 42.21 -12.01 36.87
C ASP A 332 41.05 -11.32 37.61
N GLU A 333 41.31 -10.17 38.24
CA GLU A 333 40.29 -9.37 38.95
C GLU A 333 39.33 -8.69 37.98
N GLU A 334 39.85 -8.08 36.92
CA GLU A 334 39.07 -7.46 35.83
C GLU A 334 38.25 -8.51 35.08
N TRP A 335 38.79 -9.71 34.92
CA TRP A 335 38.09 -10.84 34.31
C TRP A 335 36.98 -11.38 35.21
N ALA A 336 37.22 -11.47 36.51
CA ALA A 336 36.20 -11.81 37.49
C ALA A 336 35.06 -10.78 37.51
N GLU A 337 35.38 -9.49 37.31
CA GLU A 337 34.38 -8.43 37.15
C GLU A 337 33.61 -8.58 35.84
N MET A 338 34.29 -8.77 34.70
CA MET A 338 33.66 -8.99 33.40
C MET A 338 32.70 -10.17 33.42
N LYS A 339 33.02 -11.26 34.12
CA LYS A 339 32.16 -12.45 34.26
C LYS A 339 30.84 -12.21 35.01
N LYS A 340 30.64 -11.05 35.64
CA LYS A 340 29.38 -10.69 36.30
C LYS A 340 28.32 -10.20 35.32
N HIS A 341 28.69 -9.81 34.10
CA HIS A 341 27.74 -9.22 33.15
C HIS A 341 26.51 -10.10 32.82
N PRO A 342 26.56 -11.45 32.79
CA PRO A 342 25.35 -12.25 32.55
C PRO A 342 24.37 -12.14 33.72
N GLN A 343 24.87 -12.08 34.96
CA GLN A 343 24.05 -11.88 36.16
C GLN A 343 23.43 -10.48 36.19
N ILE A 344 24.22 -9.45 35.85
CA ILE A 344 23.73 -8.08 35.72
C ILE A 344 22.65 -8.02 34.64
N GLY A 345 22.86 -8.69 33.51
CA GLY A 345 21.89 -8.76 32.41
C GLY A 345 20.61 -9.49 32.78
N TYR A 346 20.71 -10.60 33.52
CA TYR A 346 19.58 -11.29 34.11
C TYR A 346 18.75 -10.36 35.00
N HIS A 347 19.37 -9.60 35.90
CA HIS A 347 18.64 -8.69 36.78
C HIS A 347 17.97 -7.55 36.03
N ILE A 348 18.62 -7.00 35.00
CA ILE A 348 18.04 -5.98 34.12
C ILE A 348 16.80 -6.55 33.40
N ILE A 349 16.92 -7.74 32.83
CA ILE A 349 15.86 -8.34 32.00
C ILE A 349 14.73 -8.94 32.85
N SER A 350 15.03 -9.60 33.96
CA SER A 350 14.03 -10.21 34.86
C SER A 350 13.11 -9.17 35.51
N SER A 351 13.59 -7.94 35.68
CA SER A 351 12.77 -6.80 36.13
C SER A 351 11.74 -6.34 35.09
N SER A 352 11.85 -6.82 33.85
CA SER A 352 10.88 -6.56 32.78
C SER A 352 9.83 -7.67 32.73
N ASN A 353 8.56 -7.29 32.96
CA ASN A 353 7.41 -8.19 32.79
C ASN A 353 7.34 -8.81 31.37
N ASP A 354 7.95 -8.16 30.40
CA ASP A 354 7.84 -8.51 28.99
C ASP A 354 9.03 -9.31 28.44
N LEU A 355 10.13 -9.39 29.18
CA LEU A 355 11.33 -10.12 28.77
C LEU A 355 11.87 -11.08 29.82
N SER A 356 11.22 -11.17 30.98
CA SER A 356 11.56 -12.13 32.02
C SER A 356 11.67 -13.55 31.49
N PHE A 357 10.89 -13.92 30.47
CA PHE A 357 10.99 -15.24 29.83
C PHE A 357 12.33 -15.49 29.10
N LEU A 358 13.09 -14.45 28.77
CA LEU A 358 14.44 -14.53 28.19
C LEU A 358 15.56 -14.35 29.23
N SER A 359 15.25 -13.99 30.48
CA SER A 359 16.29 -13.67 31.48
C SER A 359 17.20 -14.87 31.74
N GLU A 360 16.63 -16.07 31.86
CA GLU A 360 17.40 -17.32 32.02
C GLU A 360 18.35 -17.59 30.85
N ALA A 361 17.90 -17.30 29.62
CA ALA A 361 18.75 -17.45 28.43
C ALA A 361 19.93 -16.46 28.46
N VAL A 362 19.71 -15.24 28.95
CA VAL A 362 20.77 -14.23 29.16
C VAL A 362 21.65 -14.57 30.36
N LEU A 363 21.17 -15.23 31.40
CA LEU A 363 22.03 -15.67 32.50
C LEU A 363 23.00 -16.76 32.04
N SER A 364 22.49 -17.71 31.25
CA SER A 364 23.19 -18.93 30.90
C SER A 364 24.00 -18.88 29.60
N HIS A 365 24.10 -17.73 28.92
CA HIS A 365 24.80 -17.68 27.62
C HIS A 365 26.32 -17.93 27.71
N HIS A 366 26.91 -17.86 28.91
CA HIS A 366 28.31 -18.27 29.17
C HIS A 366 28.46 -19.69 29.72
N GLU A 367 27.37 -20.36 30.07
CA GLU A 367 27.42 -21.69 30.66
C GLU A 367 27.60 -22.74 29.56
N GLY A 368 28.81 -23.29 29.45
CA GLY A 368 29.08 -24.44 28.58
C GLY A 368 28.19 -25.64 28.96
N ILE A 369 27.74 -26.40 27.97
CA ILE A 369 26.92 -27.60 28.17
C ILE A 369 27.77 -28.65 28.91
N THR A 370 27.32 -29.11 30.08
CA THR A 370 27.92 -30.29 30.72
C THR A 370 27.14 -31.56 30.36
N ALA A 371 27.81 -32.71 30.34
CA ALA A 371 27.18 -34.01 30.03
C ALA A 371 26.01 -34.37 30.97
N GLN A 372 25.94 -33.74 32.14
CA GLN A 372 24.90 -33.94 33.15
C GLN A 372 23.61 -33.17 32.84
N ASP A 373 23.69 -32.08 32.06
CA ASP A 373 22.54 -31.31 31.57
C ASP A 373 21.76 -32.07 30.49
N ILE A 374 22.48 -32.88 29.69
CA ILE A 374 21.91 -33.75 28.65
C ILE A 374 21.07 -34.88 29.27
N LEU A 375 21.47 -35.41 30.43
CA LEU A 375 20.78 -36.53 31.11
C LEU A 375 19.50 -36.12 31.86
N LYS A 376 19.31 -34.82 32.16
CA LYS A 376 18.14 -34.32 32.92
C LYS A 376 16.93 -33.95 32.06
N GLY A 377 16.98 -34.11 30.74
CA GLY A 377 15.83 -33.85 29.86
C GLY A 377 15.37 -32.39 29.79
N LEU A 378 16.17 -31.44 30.30
CA LEU A 378 15.95 -30.02 30.14
C LEU A 378 16.30 -29.63 28.69
N LYS A 379 15.30 -29.69 27.80
CA LYS A 379 15.40 -29.07 26.47
C LYS A 379 15.44 -27.55 26.63
N VAL A 380 16.63 -26.99 26.81
CA VAL A 380 16.89 -25.56 26.68
C VAL A 380 18.05 -25.39 25.72
N MET A 381 17.78 -24.74 24.58
CA MET A 381 18.81 -24.27 23.66
C MET A 381 19.67 -23.22 24.38
N LYS A 382 20.79 -23.64 24.96
CA LYS A 382 21.87 -22.74 25.39
C LYS A 382 22.87 -22.61 24.24
N PHE A 383 22.99 -21.41 23.67
CA PHE A 383 23.95 -21.11 22.61
C PHE A 383 25.27 -20.62 23.18
N HIS A 384 26.37 -21.20 22.69
CA HIS A 384 27.72 -20.76 22.99
C HIS A 384 28.10 -19.66 21.99
N LEU A 385 28.18 -18.42 22.43
CA LEU A 385 28.56 -17.27 21.61
C LEU A 385 29.97 -16.82 21.97
N TRP A 386 30.95 -17.66 21.65
CA TRP A 386 32.35 -17.27 21.59
C TRP A 386 32.80 -17.40 20.12
N LEU A 387 32.77 -16.29 19.39
CA LEU A 387 33.61 -16.13 18.21
C LEU A 387 34.71 -15.16 18.62
N GLU A 388 35.91 -15.71 18.70
CA GLU A 388 37.14 -15.04 19.14
C GLU A 388 37.36 -13.72 18.40
N SER A 389 37.75 -12.72 19.19
CA SER A 389 38.27 -11.40 18.78
C SER A 389 39.58 -11.50 18.01
#